data_AF-A0A0G1MK58-F1
#
_entry.id   AF-A0A0G1MK58-F1
#
_cell.length_a   1.000
_cell.length_b   1.000
_cell.length_c   1.000
_cell.angle_alpha   90.00
_cell.angle_beta   90.00
_cell.angle_gamma   90.00
#
_symmetry.space_group_name_H-M   'P 1'
#
loop_
_entity.id
_entity.type
_entity.pdbx_description
1 polymer ?
#
loop_
_entity_poly.entity_id
_entity_poly.type
_entity_poly.pdbx_seq_one_letter_code
_entity_poly.pdbx_strand_id
1 'polypeptide(L)' 'MAQKTGAMKILRDYFGYKPGQALKDFSEELKQLSEAEKRELTELAAKELGVEVDWGPLQ' A
#
# COMPACT_ATOMS: atom_id res chain seq x y z
N MET A 1 4.51 6.25 -19.03
CA MET A 1 5.17 6.91 -17.89
C MET A 1 4.64 6.24 -16.64
N ALA A 2 5.48 5.52 -15.89
CA ALA A 2 5.04 4.86 -14.66
C ALA A 2 4.79 5.94 -13.59
N GLN A 3 3.60 5.94 -13.01
CA GLN A 3 3.23 6.89 -11.97
C GLN A 3 3.84 6.40 -10.64
N LYS A 4 4.88 7.10 -10.16
CA LYS A 4 5.47 6.83 -8.84
C LYS A 4 4.47 7.21 -7.76
N THR A 5 4.11 6.25 -6.91
CA THR A 5 3.07 6.41 -5.89
C THR A 5 3.62 5.98 -4.53
N GLY A 6 3.39 6.77 -3.49
CA GLY A 6 3.86 6.45 -2.14
C GLY A 6 3.23 5.15 -1.60
N ALA A 7 4.00 4.36 -0.87
CA ALA A 7 3.61 3.04 -0.34
C ALA A 7 2.23 3.04 0.35
N MET A 8 1.98 4.03 1.22
CA MET A 8 0.71 4.12 1.96
C MET A 8 -0.49 4.43 1.05
N LYS A 9 -0.29 5.17 -0.04
CA LYS A 9 -1.33 5.44 -1.04
C LYS A 9 -1.58 4.20 -1.89
N ILE A 10 -0.55 3.45 -2.26
CA ILE A 10 -0.68 2.17 -2.98
C ILE A 10 -1.52 1.18 -2.18
N LEU A 11 -1.18 0.99 -0.90
CA LEU A 11 -1.94 0.13 -0.01
C LEU A 11 -3.38 0.64 0.14
N ARG A 12 -3.58 1.95 0.30
CA ARG A 12 -4.92 2.53 0.35
C ARG A 12 -5.73 2.34 -0.93
N ASP A 13 -5.11 2.45 -2.10
CA ASP A 13 -5.81 2.29 -3.38
C ASP A 13 -6.14 0.80 -3.64
N TYR A 14 -5.25 -0.10 -3.22
CA TYR A 14 -5.45 -1.55 -3.34
C TYR A 14 -6.52 -2.09 -2.38
N PHE A 15 -6.57 -1.60 -1.15
CA PHE A 15 -7.50 -2.08 -0.11
C PHE A 15 -8.71 -1.18 0.13
N GLY A 16 -8.63 0.11 -0.20
CA GLY A 16 -9.55 1.15 0.27
C GLY A 16 -10.71 1.52 -0.65
N TYR A 17 -10.93 0.83 -1.77
CA TYR A 17 -12.05 1.13 -2.68
C TYR A 17 -13.10 0.02 -2.82
N LYS A 18 -13.16 -0.92 -1.86
CA LYS A 18 -14.30 -1.85 -1.77
C LYS A 18 -15.41 -1.23 -0.90
N PRO A 19 -16.61 -0.95 -1.44
CA PRO A 19 -17.74 -0.51 -0.62
C PRO A 19 -18.04 -1.59 0.43
N GLY A 20 -17.95 -1.21 1.72
CA GLY A 20 -18.18 -2.11 2.86
C GLY A 20 -16.94 -2.49 3.68
N GLN A 21 -15.71 -2.21 3.22
CA GLN A 21 -14.50 -2.33 4.05
C GLN A 21 -14.10 -0.95 4.57
N ALA A 22 -14.17 -0.76 5.90
CA ALA A 22 -13.76 0.48 6.51
C ALA A 22 -12.23 0.58 6.48
N LEU A 23 -11.71 1.71 5.99
CA LEU A 23 -10.29 2.04 5.97
C LEU A 23 -9.62 1.88 7.35
N LYS A 24 -10.42 2.03 8.41
CA LYS A 24 -10.06 1.79 9.81
C LYS A 24 -9.52 0.38 10.04
N ASP A 25 -10.26 -0.63 9.60
CA ASP A 25 -9.97 -2.05 9.91
C ASP A 25 -8.69 -2.47 9.20
N PHE A 26 -8.53 -2.04 7.95
CA PHE A 26 -7.31 -2.22 7.20
C PHE A 26 -6.10 -1.52 7.85
N SER A 27 -6.28 -0.33 8.44
CA SER A 27 -5.19 0.37 9.13
C SER A 27 -4.72 -0.37 10.40
N GLU A 28 -5.61 -1.12 11.06
CA GLU A 28 -5.26 -1.92 12.22
C GLU A 28 -4.49 -3.18 11.82
N GLU A 29 -4.94 -3.87 10.76
CA GLU A 29 -4.22 -5.02 10.20
C GLU A 29 -2.82 -4.62 9.69
N LEU A 30 -2.71 -3.49 8.97
CA LEU A 30 -1.43 -2.95 8.56
C LEU A 30 -0.51 -2.66 9.74
N LYS A 31 -1.01 -2.17 10.88
CA LYS A 31 -0.15 -1.91 12.05
C LYS A 31 0.44 -3.19 12.64
N GLN A 32 -0.25 -4.32 12.50
CA GLN A 32 0.21 -5.62 13.00
C GLN A 32 1.28 -6.26 12.11
N LEU A 33 1.36 -5.87 10.84
CA LEU A 33 2.38 -6.36 9.92
C LEU A 33 3.78 -5.80 10.26
N SER A 34 4.78 -6.65 10.14
CA SER A 34 6.19 -6.26 10.18
C SER A 34 6.54 -5.34 9.00
N GLU A 35 7.67 -4.64 9.09
CA GLU A 35 8.14 -3.80 7.98
C GLU A 35 8.41 -4.60 6.70
N ALA A 36 8.90 -5.84 6.83
CA ALA A 36 9.12 -6.74 5.71
C ALA A 36 7.79 -7.10 5.03
N GLU A 37 6.78 -7.49 5.81
CA GLU A 37 5.45 -7.82 5.29
C GLU A 37 4.79 -6.60 4.64
N LYS A 38 4.88 -5.41 5.25
CA LYS A 38 4.38 -4.16 4.65
C LYS A 38 5.02 -3.88 3.31
N ARG A 39 6.33 -4.15 3.20
CA ARG A 39 7.09 -3.92 1.97
C ARG A 39 6.64 -4.85 0.86
N GLU A 40 6.56 -6.15 1.16
CA GLU A 40 6.09 -7.18 0.23
C GLU A 40 4.64 -6.92 -0.21
N LEU A 41 3.76 -6.56 0.73
CA LEU A 41 2.37 -6.22 0.46
C LEU A 41 2.24 -4.98 -0.43
N THR A 42 3.10 -3.98 -0.22
CA THR A 42 3.13 -2.76 -1.05
C THR A 42 3.62 -3.07 -2.46
N GLU A 43 4.63 -3.91 -2.63
CA GLU A 43 5.15 -4.31 -3.94
C GLU A 43 4.12 -5.12 -4.74
N LEU A 44 3.41 -6.05 -4.08
CA LEU A 44 2.28 -6.77 -4.65
C LEU A 44 1.17 -5.80 -5.09
N ALA A 45 0.74 -4.92 -4.19
CA ALA A 45 -0.29 -3.92 -4.48
C ALA A 45 0.11 -2.99 -5.64
N ALA A 46 1.38 -2.59 -5.70
CA ALA A 46 1.90 -1.74 -6.77
C ALA A 46 1.85 -2.45 -8.13
N LYS A 47 2.27 -3.73 -8.16
CA LYS A 47 2.23 -4.56 -9.35
C LYS A 47 0.80 -4.77 -9.85
N GLU A 48 -0.14 -5.05 -8.95
CA GLU A 48 -1.56 -5.23 -9.28
C GLU A 48 -2.18 -3.92 -9.80
N LEU A 49 -1.77 -2.77 -9.26
CA LEU A 49 -2.23 -1.45 -9.70
C LEU A 49 -1.47 -0.89 -10.92
N GLY A 50 -0.41 -1.56 -11.39
CA GLY A 50 0.42 -1.10 -12.50
C GLY A 50 1.20 0.19 -12.20
N VAL A 51 1.53 0.45 -10.93
CA VAL A 51 2.27 1.64 -10.48
C VAL A 51 3.64 1.24 -9.92
N GLU A 52 4.57 2.18 -9.87
CA GLU A 52 5.86 1.98 -9.19
C GLU A 52 5.78 2.52 -7.75
N VAL A 53 6.35 1.77 -6.80
CA VAL A 53 6.44 2.22 -5.41
C VAL A 53 7.48 3.33 -5.30
N ASP A 54 7.06 4.46 -4.76
CA ASP A 54 7.97 5.49 -4.29
C ASP A 54 8.23 5.30 -2.79
N TRP A 55 9.42 4.84 -2.46
CA TRP A 55 9.87 4.67 -1.08
C TRP A 55 10.33 6.00 -0.44
N GLY A 56 10.39 7.09 -1.22
CA GLY A 56 10.99 8.34 -0.79
C GLY A 56 12.49 8.21 -0.48
N PRO A 57 13.19 9.32 -0.17
CA PRO A 57 14.49 9.27 0.45
C PRO A 57 14.33 8.81 1.91
N LEU A 58 15.01 7.73 2.30
CA LEU A 58 15.26 7.38 3.71
C LEU A 58 15.99 8.57 4.35
N GLN A 59 15.29 9.37 5.15
CA GLN A 59 15.87 10.37 6.04
C GLN A 59 16.00 9.82 7.45
#